data_AF-A0A948TH16-F1
#
_entry.id   AF-A0A948TH16-F1
#
_cell.length_a   1.000
_cell.length_b   1.000
_cell.length_c   1.000
_cell.angle_alpha   90.00
_cell.angle_beta   90.00
_cell.angle_gamma   90.00
#
_symmetry.space_group_name_H-M   'P 1'
#
loop_
_entity.id
_entity.type
_entity.pdbx_description
1 polymer ?
#
loop_
_entity_poly.entity_id
_entity_poly.type
_entity_poly.pdbx_seq_one_letter_code
_entity_poly.pdbx_strand_id
1 'polypeptide(L)'
;MALFKKIALIVLINAAVISLLLVAQIKVATYLFDSKLNSALSRAERVMPGLKLSYTPGANSFTVRQGRLFYEIPLKQGNNLGVTSVTGAVDLKVGFGALRVTGAMDSVPGVGNIEDVLSKFNVEPISFSGAFKARAVTPRLEGTLKTDSFLWPTSTGICKLGQNSLHFLATSKEDVDVKFSSAGVVCEGALRYNNKPNYRLDLLGLDVQFLPRIINQKPHFDSLIVNLKQLDFKFSALYAIGFSPEEQVRDPSLQDAISFSNVSTLVALSQPDDEGMAKLTFSNSGNYGFAFPYIRYNEEQPYYRLDNFKLAGSVERISIPRLFDAAKSVMQNASEQFDSKQVMKEFLSGFTDTIICTLNEFGYTHEGQSLSVTGVSNVAFDETSDRPKLRQFDSDYKIKVDKNMLEEMAGESYATPLHNAVAANQITFDGSSYSTDLRIEGKQMFLNGIAVENLVSQDDMLYEEEQKAQAAQRAQEQADAAALQAEIEAAQRAQENLPSMVDGSLNQQNQEFNNGADGTGIN
;
A
#
# COMPACT_ATOMS: atom_id res chain seq x y z
N MET A 1 -8.49 7.14 -0.99
CA MET A 1 -7.59 7.58 -2.09
C MET A 1 -7.64 9.09 -2.39
N ALA A 2 -8.82 9.72 -2.52
CA ALA A 2 -8.91 11.17 -2.82
C ALA A 2 -8.36 12.09 -1.71
N LEU A 3 -8.51 11.72 -0.43
CA LEU A 3 -7.96 12.43 0.72
C LEU A 3 -6.42 12.40 0.72
N PHE A 4 -5.83 11.23 0.49
CA PHE A 4 -4.37 11.04 0.42
C PHE A 4 -3.77 11.82 -0.76
N LYS A 5 -4.46 11.85 -1.91
CA LYS A 5 -4.06 12.69 -3.06
C LYS A 5 -4.08 14.19 -2.72
N LYS A 6 -5.05 14.67 -1.93
CA LYS A 6 -5.15 16.07 -1.49
C LYS A 6 -4.06 16.43 -0.48
N ILE A 7 -3.82 15.58 0.51
CA ILE A 7 -2.76 15.76 1.53
C ILE A 7 -1.38 15.67 0.88
N ALA A 8 -1.13 14.67 0.04
CA ALA A 8 0.12 14.51 -0.69
C ALA A 8 0.37 15.72 -1.61
N LEU A 9 -0.65 16.25 -2.29
CA LEU A 9 -0.52 17.43 -3.14
C LEU A 9 -0.16 18.67 -2.32
N ILE A 10 -0.79 18.90 -1.17
CA ILE A 10 -0.49 20.06 -0.30
C ILE A 10 0.91 19.93 0.32
N VAL A 11 1.30 18.72 0.76
CA VAL A 11 2.65 18.44 1.27
C VAL A 11 3.70 18.55 0.16
N LEU A 12 3.41 18.12 -1.08
CA LEU A 12 4.28 18.32 -2.25
C LEU A 12 4.39 19.77 -2.65
N ILE A 13 3.29 20.53 -2.63
CA ILE A 13 3.28 21.97 -2.91
C ILE A 13 4.12 22.69 -1.86
N ASN A 14 3.91 22.39 -0.58
CA ASN A 14 4.72 22.95 0.50
C ASN A 14 6.19 22.52 0.33
N ALA A 15 6.49 21.23 0.20
CA ALA A 15 7.85 20.73 0.00
C ALA A 15 8.54 21.32 -1.24
N ALA A 16 7.81 21.55 -2.33
CA ALA A 16 8.32 22.24 -3.51
C ALA A 16 8.61 23.71 -3.20
N VAL A 17 7.63 24.48 -2.69
CA VAL A 17 7.81 25.89 -2.28
C VAL A 17 8.99 26.05 -1.33
N ILE A 18 9.13 25.13 -0.38
CA ILE A 18 10.19 25.09 0.63
C ILE A 18 11.54 24.72 -0.02
N SER A 19 11.60 23.70 -0.86
CA SER A 19 12.81 23.34 -1.62
C SER A 19 13.26 24.49 -2.53
N LEU A 20 12.34 25.29 -3.08
CA LEU A 20 12.68 26.45 -3.90
C LEU A 20 13.21 27.64 -3.13
N LEU A 21 12.70 27.89 -1.92
CA LEU A 21 13.28 28.89 -1.01
C LEU A 21 14.73 28.52 -0.66
N LEU A 22 15.04 27.23 -0.61
CA LEU A 22 16.37 26.69 -0.32
C LEU A 22 17.28 26.68 -1.56
N VAL A 23 16.75 26.37 -2.75
CA VAL A 23 17.47 26.44 -4.04
C VAL A 23 17.84 27.90 -4.41
N ALA A 24 16.98 28.86 -4.07
CA ALA A 24 17.27 30.29 -4.24
C ALA A 24 18.49 30.75 -3.42
N GLN A 25 18.78 30.09 -2.30
CA GLN A 25 19.86 30.46 -1.37
C GLN A 25 21.23 29.84 -1.72
N ILE A 26 21.28 28.81 -2.59
CA ILE A 26 22.50 28.08 -3.01
C ILE A 26 23.53 28.98 -3.72
N LYS A 27 23.16 30.20 -4.13
CA LYS A 27 24.07 31.13 -4.84
C LYS A 27 24.23 32.51 -4.18
N VAL A 28 23.71 32.72 -2.96
CA VAL A 28 23.61 34.06 -2.33
C VAL A 28 24.77 34.36 -1.36
N ALA A 29 25.70 33.44 -1.15
CA ALA A 29 26.68 33.55 -0.06
C ALA A 29 27.80 34.61 -0.23
N THR A 30 27.89 35.36 -1.34
CA THR A 30 28.94 36.37 -1.50
C THR A 30 28.53 37.49 -2.45
N TYR A 31 28.45 38.72 -1.92
CA TYR A 31 28.27 40.03 -2.58
C TYR A 31 26.86 40.44 -3.07
N LEU A 32 26.44 41.62 -2.59
CA LEU A 32 25.28 42.44 -3.03
C LEU A 32 23.90 41.77 -2.89
N PHE A 33 23.41 41.68 -1.65
CA PHE A 33 22.12 41.09 -1.32
C PHE A 33 20.95 41.77 -2.05
N ASP A 34 20.88 43.10 -2.09
CA ASP A 34 19.69 43.79 -2.64
C ASP A 34 19.60 43.67 -4.17
N SER A 35 20.72 43.67 -4.91
CA SER A 35 20.71 43.52 -6.38
C SER A 35 20.61 42.06 -6.84
N LYS A 36 21.01 41.09 -6.00
CA LYS A 36 20.97 39.66 -6.33
C LYS A 36 19.79 38.92 -5.73
N LEU A 37 19.11 39.45 -4.70
CA LEU A 37 17.88 38.86 -4.17
C LEU A 37 16.81 38.82 -5.25
N ASN A 38 16.57 39.94 -5.95
CA ASN A 38 15.64 39.96 -7.09
C ASN A 38 16.07 39.00 -8.22
N SER A 39 17.38 38.82 -8.45
CA SER A 39 17.89 37.81 -9.38
C SER A 39 17.71 36.37 -8.89
N ALA A 40 17.68 36.12 -7.58
CA ALA A 40 17.48 34.81 -6.98
C ALA A 40 15.99 34.46 -6.94
N LEU A 41 15.15 35.41 -6.55
CA LEU A 41 13.69 35.32 -6.64
C LEU A 41 13.25 35.03 -8.08
N SER A 42 13.68 35.83 -9.06
CA SER A 42 13.37 35.58 -10.49
C SER A 42 13.97 34.29 -11.07
N ARG A 43 14.94 33.65 -10.40
CA ARG A 43 15.39 32.29 -10.75
C ARG A 43 14.48 31.23 -10.13
N ALA A 44 14.04 31.41 -8.89
CA ALA A 44 13.04 30.53 -8.27
C ALA A 44 11.73 30.53 -9.07
N GLU A 45 11.28 31.70 -9.52
CA GLU A 45 10.11 31.85 -10.41
C GLU A 45 10.31 31.16 -11.78
N ARG A 46 11.54 31.12 -12.31
CA ARG A 46 11.85 30.37 -13.53
C ARG A 46 11.83 28.85 -13.33
N VAL A 47 12.20 28.37 -12.15
CA VAL A 47 12.18 26.94 -11.82
C VAL A 47 10.74 26.47 -11.50
N MET A 48 9.89 27.34 -10.94
CA MET A 48 8.46 27.09 -10.77
C MET A 48 7.61 28.06 -11.59
N PRO A 49 7.17 27.67 -12.80
CA PRO A 49 6.29 28.48 -13.62
C PRO A 49 5.03 28.90 -12.84
N GLY A 50 4.85 30.20 -12.69
CA GLY A 50 3.68 30.80 -12.05
C GLY A 50 3.90 31.31 -10.62
N LEU A 51 4.92 30.86 -9.90
CA LEU A 51 5.27 31.43 -8.59
C LEU A 51 5.59 32.93 -8.76
N LYS A 52 5.02 33.78 -7.89
CA LYS A 52 5.44 35.18 -7.77
C LYS A 52 5.98 35.41 -6.37
N LEU A 53 7.15 36.04 -6.29
CA LEU A 53 7.80 36.37 -5.03
C LEU A 53 8.05 37.87 -4.96
N SER A 54 7.65 38.49 -3.84
CA SER A 54 7.91 39.91 -3.58
C SER A 54 8.55 40.08 -2.21
N TYR A 55 9.62 40.85 -2.12
CA TYR A 55 10.34 41.08 -0.88
C TYR A 55 10.22 42.53 -0.43
N THR A 56 9.77 42.75 0.80
CA THR A 56 9.76 44.05 1.46
C THR A 56 10.86 44.09 2.51
N PRO A 57 11.89 44.97 2.36
CA PRO A 57 12.96 45.08 3.33
C PRO A 57 12.45 45.63 4.67
N GLY A 58 12.98 45.09 5.77
CA GLY A 58 12.74 45.53 7.14
C GLY A 58 13.99 46.13 7.79
N ALA A 59 14.21 45.87 9.08
CA ALA A 59 15.36 46.38 9.81
C ALA A 59 16.68 45.75 9.33
N ASN A 60 17.65 46.59 8.99
CA ASN A 60 18.92 46.17 8.39
C ASN A 60 20.12 46.68 9.20
N SER A 61 21.13 45.84 9.40
CA SER A 61 22.43 46.18 10.02
C SER A 61 23.56 45.56 9.20
N PHE A 62 24.82 45.99 9.34
CA PHE A 62 25.92 45.49 8.50
C PHE A 62 25.99 43.96 8.38
N THR A 63 25.71 43.21 9.46
CA THR A 63 25.79 41.74 9.50
C THR A 63 24.44 41.02 9.49
N VAL A 64 23.32 41.73 9.56
CA VAL A 64 21.97 41.12 9.59
C VAL A 64 21.02 41.87 8.66
N ARG A 65 20.29 41.14 7.83
CA ARG A 65 19.20 41.65 7.00
C ARG A 65 17.89 41.03 7.48
N GLN A 66 16.84 41.83 7.58
CA GLN A 66 15.49 41.36 7.88
C GLN A 66 14.54 41.90 6.81
N GLY A 67 13.47 41.15 6.56
CA GLY A 67 12.40 41.59 5.69
C GLY A 67 11.32 40.55 5.55
N ARG A 68 10.26 40.90 4.85
CA ARG A 68 9.10 40.05 4.63
C ARG A 68 9.05 39.61 3.18
N LEU A 69 9.00 38.30 2.96
CA LEU A 69 8.82 37.71 1.65
C LEU A 69 7.36 37.30 1.48
N PHE A 70 6.68 37.92 0.53
CA PHE A 70 5.34 37.56 0.10
C PHE A 70 5.43 36.56 -1.05
N TYR A 71 4.59 35.53 -1.01
CA TYR A 71 4.49 34.54 -2.07
C TYR A 71 3.07 34.44 -2.60
N GLU A 72 2.94 34.20 -3.91
CA GLU A 72 1.70 33.87 -4.59
C GLU A 72 1.94 32.65 -5.49
N ILE A 73 1.14 31.60 -5.27
CA ILE A 73 1.18 30.35 -6.02
C ILE A 73 -0.14 30.24 -6.78
N PRO A 74 -0.15 30.44 -8.11
CA PRO A 74 -1.36 30.28 -8.91
C PRO A 74 -1.76 28.81 -8.94
N LEU A 75 -3.06 28.58 -8.76
CA LEU A 75 -3.66 27.27 -8.88
C LEU A 75 -4.26 27.10 -10.27
N LYS A 76 -4.30 25.85 -10.75
CA LYS A 76 -4.99 25.53 -12.01
C LYS A 76 -6.49 25.82 -11.90
N GLN A 77 -7.10 26.21 -13.02
CA GLN A 77 -8.56 26.35 -13.11
C GLN A 77 -9.23 24.99 -12.79
N GLY A 78 -10.34 25.02 -12.06
CA GLY A 78 -11.05 23.81 -11.60
C GLY A 78 -10.44 23.12 -10.37
N ASN A 79 -9.57 23.80 -9.61
CA ASN A 79 -9.02 23.23 -8.38
C ASN A 79 -10.07 23.07 -7.27
N ASN A 80 -9.82 22.13 -6.37
CA ASN A 80 -10.72 21.80 -5.26
C ASN A 80 -10.66 22.78 -4.07
N LEU A 81 -9.87 23.85 -4.15
CA LEU A 81 -9.69 24.83 -3.07
C LEU A 81 -10.57 26.07 -3.25
N GLY A 82 -11.21 26.21 -4.42
CA GLY A 82 -12.12 27.34 -4.71
C GLY A 82 -11.42 28.69 -4.69
N VAL A 83 -10.10 28.73 -4.92
CA VAL A 83 -9.30 29.95 -5.02
C VAL A 83 -8.42 29.88 -6.26
N THR A 84 -8.11 31.02 -6.87
CA THR A 84 -7.27 31.09 -8.08
C THR A 84 -5.78 31.07 -7.77
N SER A 85 -5.39 31.46 -6.55
CA SER A 85 -4.02 31.40 -6.04
C SER A 85 -4.00 31.21 -4.53
N VAL A 86 -2.90 30.64 -4.02
CA VAL A 86 -2.57 30.60 -2.59
C VAL A 86 -1.53 31.68 -2.32
N THR A 87 -1.79 32.52 -1.34
CA THR A 87 -0.94 33.66 -0.97
C THR A 87 -0.59 33.61 0.51
N GLY A 88 0.59 34.11 0.85
CA GLY A 88 1.01 34.27 2.23
C GLY A 88 2.32 35.04 2.35
N ALA A 89 2.85 35.13 3.56
CA ALA A 89 4.11 35.79 3.83
C ALA A 89 4.95 35.05 4.87
N VAL A 90 6.27 35.23 4.75
CA VAL A 90 7.26 34.77 5.71
C VAL A 90 8.17 35.91 6.13
N ASP A 91 8.43 36.03 7.42
CA ASP A 91 9.45 36.94 7.94
C ASP A 91 10.81 36.23 7.84
N LEU A 92 11.75 36.88 7.15
CA LEU A 92 13.08 36.37 6.86
C LEU A 92 14.11 37.16 7.67
N LYS A 93 15.02 36.44 8.34
CA LYS A 93 16.20 37.01 8.99
C LYS A 93 17.45 36.32 8.48
N VAL A 94 18.36 37.06 7.85
CA VAL A 94 19.62 36.55 7.31
C VAL A 94 20.80 37.18 8.02
N GLY A 95 21.68 36.36 8.59
CA GLY A 95 22.94 36.75 9.22
C GLY A 95 24.13 36.40 8.35
N PHE A 96 25.06 37.34 8.23
CA PHE A 96 26.31 37.21 7.47
C PHE A 96 27.49 37.17 8.43
N GLY A 97 28.23 36.06 8.42
CA GLY A 97 29.54 35.94 9.05
C GLY A 97 30.64 35.82 7.99
N ALA A 98 31.90 35.96 8.41
CA ALA A 98 33.05 36.01 7.49
C ALA A 98 33.12 34.85 6.49
N LEU A 99 32.62 33.66 6.85
CA LEU A 99 32.68 32.44 6.03
C LEU A 99 31.38 31.61 6.09
N ARG A 100 30.30 32.21 6.59
CA ARG A 100 29.00 31.53 6.78
C ARG A 100 27.85 32.49 6.57
N VAL A 101 26.78 31.99 5.96
CA VAL A 101 25.47 32.66 5.95
C VAL A 101 24.51 31.77 6.71
N THR A 102 23.74 32.38 7.60
CA THR A 102 22.66 31.69 8.33
C THR A 102 21.38 32.46 8.11
N GLY A 103 20.25 31.79 8.00
CA GLY A 103 18.99 32.49 8.10
C GLY A 103 17.91 31.69 8.77
N ALA A 104 16.90 32.42 9.21
CA ALA A 104 15.67 31.93 9.81
C ALA A 104 14.50 32.50 9.02
N MET A 105 13.43 31.71 8.92
CA MET A 105 12.17 32.11 8.32
C MET A 105 11.03 31.66 9.23
N ASP A 106 10.04 32.52 9.43
CA ASP A 106 8.85 32.22 10.22
C ASP A 106 7.62 32.65 9.44
N SER A 107 6.60 31.79 9.39
CA SER A 107 5.30 32.12 8.79
C SER A 107 4.66 33.31 9.51
N VAL A 108 4.04 34.23 8.77
CA VAL A 108 3.34 35.38 9.35
C VAL A 108 1.84 35.09 9.43
N PRO A 109 1.26 34.93 10.64
CA PRO A 109 -0.17 34.67 10.79
C PRO A 109 -1.03 35.80 10.21
N GLY A 110 -2.19 35.46 9.65
CA GLY A 110 -3.17 36.41 9.14
C GLY A 110 -2.79 37.15 7.85
N VAL A 111 -1.70 36.76 7.16
CA VAL A 111 -1.29 37.38 5.89
C VAL A 111 -1.54 36.43 4.72
N GLY A 112 -2.22 36.93 3.69
CA GLY A 112 -2.62 36.16 2.52
C GLY A 112 -3.95 35.44 2.73
N ASN A 113 -4.22 34.40 1.95
CA ASN A 113 -5.49 33.66 1.99
C ASN A 113 -5.31 32.20 2.43
N ILE A 114 -4.11 31.80 2.88
CA ILE A 114 -3.84 30.41 3.25
C ILE A 114 -4.71 29.96 4.45
N GLU A 115 -4.89 30.83 5.44
CA GLU A 115 -5.73 30.55 6.61
C GLU A 115 -7.22 30.47 6.23
N ASP A 116 -7.69 31.35 5.33
CA ASP A 116 -9.04 31.29 4.78
C ASP A 116 -9.28 30.02 3.96
N VAL A 117 -8.26 29.53 3.25
CA VAL A 117 -8.34 28.26 2.52
C VAL A 117 -8.41 27.08 3.50
N LEU A 118 -7.60 27.09 4.58
CA LEU A 118 -7.60 26.04 5.60
C LEU A 118 -8.90 26.02 6.40
N SER A 119 -9.47 27.18 6.73
CA SER A 119 -10.71 27.29 7.49
C SER A 119 -11.92 26.72 6.75
N LYS A 120 -11.95 26.78 5.40
CA LYS A 120 -12.97 26.08 4.59
C LYS A 120 -13.00 24.57 4.81
N PHE A 121 -11.90 23.99 5.29
CA PHE A 121 -11.79 22.58 5.63
C PHE A 121 -11.85 22.34 7.14
N ASN A 122 -12.21 23.34 7.95
CA ASN A 122 -12.19 23.32 9.41
C ASN A 122 -10.80 22.97 9.98
N VAL A 123 -9.74 23.43 9.33
CA VAL A 123 -8.35 23.22 9.74
C VAL A 123 -7.83 24.52 10.35
N GLU A 124 -7.21 24.43 11.52
CA GLU A 124 -6.57 25.57 12.18
C GLU A 124 -5.37 26.09 11.37
N PRO A 125 -5.01 27.37 11.48
CA PRO A 125 -3.80 27.91 10.88
C PRO A 125 -2.56 27.07 11.21
N ILE A 126 -1.79 26.73 10.19
CA ILE A 126 -0.57 25.94 10.33
C ILE A 126 0.63 26.88 10.29
N SER A 127 1.28 27.08 11.43
CA SER A 127 2.55 27.78 11.51
C SER A 127 3.69 26.89 11.03
N PHE A 128 4.67 27.52 10.39
CA PHE A 128 5.91 26.88 10.00
C PHE A 128 7.11 27.79 10.25
N SER A 129 8.22 27.17 10.62
CA SER A 129 9.52 27.83 10.79
C SER A 129 10.57 27.12 9.97
N GLY A 130 11.60 27.84 9.59
CA GLY A 130 12.70 27.29 8.83
C GLY A 130 14.01 27.93 9.19
N ALA A 131 15.09 27.18 8.99
CA ALA A 131 16.44 27.65 9.19
C ALA A 131 17.33 27.11 8.07
N PHE A 132 18.31 27.90 7.67
CA PHE A 132 19.31 27.48 6.70
C PHE A 132 20.69 27.98 7.10
N LYS A 133 21.72 27.28 6.62
CA LYS A 133 23.10 27.62 6.83
C LYS A 133 23.95 27.20 5.65
N ALA A 134 24.71 28.14 5.12
CA ALA A 134 25.68 27.94 4.05
C ALA A 134 27.09 28.21 4.60
N ARG A 135 28.06 27.37 4.26
CA ARG A 135 29.49 27.57 4.58
C ARG A 135 30.30 27.64 3.29
N ALA A 136 31.25 28.58 3.24
CA ALA A 136 32.09 28.81 2.06
C ALA A 136 33.37 27.95 2.03
N VAL A 137 33.97 27.67 3.20
CA VAL A 137 35.26 26.92 3.30
C VAL A 137 35.09 25.45 2.94
N THR A 138 34.07 24.82 3.51
CA THR A 138 33.59 23.50 3.11
C THR A 138 32.23 23.73 2.48
N PRO A 139 32.10 23.66 1.14
CA PRO A 139 30.83 23.87 0.46
C PRO A 139 29.78 22.97 1.10
N ARG A 140 28.91 23.58 1.90
CA ARG A 140 27.90 22.86 2.65
C ARG A 140 26.74 23.80 2.84
N LEU A 141 25.60 23.35 2.35
CA LEU A 141 24.33 24.01 2.54
C LEU A 141 23.43 23.03 3.28
N GLU A 142 22.99 23.44 4.45
CA GLU A 142 22.03 22.68 5.25
C GLU A 142 20.84 23.58 5.53
N GLY A 143 19.66 22.98 5.62
CA GLY A 143 18.55 23.68 6.20
C GLY A 143 17.41 22.75 6.52
N THR A 144 16.47 23.30 7.26
CA THR A 144 15.41 22.57 7.92
C THR A 144 14.20 23.44 7.89
N LEU A 145 13.07 22.88 7.51
CA LEU A 145 11.77 23.47 7.73
C LEU A 145 10.99 22.58 8.68
N LYS A 146 10.21 23.18 9.57
CA LYS A 146 9.34 22.52 10.53
C LYS A 146 7.95 23.11 10.45
N THR A 147 6.93 22.27 10.56
CA THR A 147 5.55 22.68 10.78
C THR A 147 5.14 22.35 12.20
N ASP A 148 4.26 23.15 12.77
CA ASP A 148 3.63 22.80 14.04
C ASP A 148 2.59 21.69 13.87
N SER A 149 2.18 21.10 14.98
CA SER A 149 1.10 20.11 14.99
C SER A 149 -0.25 20.77 14.81
N PHE A 150 -1.16 20.14 14.08
CA PHE A 150 -2.50 20.66 13.83
C PHE A 150 -3.55 19.55 13.85
N LEU A 151 -4.80 19.95 14.10
CA LEU A 151 -5.96 19.07 14.02
C LEU A 151 -6.59 19.14 12.62
N TRP A 152 -6.95 17.97 12.11
CA TRP A 152 -7.61 17.80 10.82
C TRP A 152 -8.90 17.00 11.03
N PRO A 153 -10.08 17.64 10.96
CA PRO A 153 -11.35 16.92 10.98
C PRO A 153 -11.51 16.12 9.68
N THR A 154 -11.96 14.88 9.79
CA THR A 154 -12.32 14.02 8.66
C THR A 154 -13.82 13.78 8.64
N SER A 155 -14.33 13.18 7.57
CA SER A 155 -15.75 12.80 7.49
C SER A 155 -16.15 11.74 8.52
N THR A 156 -15.18 11.03 9.11
CA THR A 156 -15.41 9.88 10.00
C THR A 156 -14.81 10.07 11.39
N GLY A 157 -14.19 11.22 11.69
CA GLY A 157 -13.43 11.40 12.92
C GLY A 157 -12.53 12.64 12.92
N ILE A 158 -11.49 12.62 13.74
CA ILE A 158 -10.49 13.70 13.87
C ILE A 158 -9.09 13.08 13.83
N CYS A 159 -8.18 13.72 13.10
CA CYS A 159 -6.77 13.37 13.04
C CYS A 159 -5.90 14.49 13.60
N LYS A 160 -5.03 14.19 14.55
CA LYS A 160 -3.95 15.07 14.98
C LYS A 160 -2.70 14.74 14.18
N LEU A 161 -2.25 15.68 13.37
CA LEU A 161 -0.96 15.59 12.69
C LEU A 161 0.09 16.22 13.60
N GLY A 162 1.13 15.47 13.92
CA GLY A 162 2.26 15.93 14.70
C GLY A 162 3.15 16.89 13.92
N GLN A 163 4.21 17.37 14.56
CA GLN A 163 5.20 18.21 13.91
C GLN A 163 5.85 17.45 12.74
N ASN A 164 5.99 18.13 11.61
CA ASN A 164 6.70 17.60 10.45
C ASN A 164 7.94 18.43 10.22
N SER A 165 9.00 17.82 9.71
CA SER A 165 10.20 18.52 9.32
C SER A 165 10.76 18.01 8.01
N LEU A 166 11.21 18.93 7.17
CA LEU A 166 11.97 18.64 5.97
C LEU A 166 13.39 19.16 6.19
N HIS A 167 14.35 18.26 6.29
CA HIS A 167 15.77 18.55 6.34
C HIS A 167 16.37 18.32 4.95
N PHE A 168 17.27 19.21 4.53
CA PHE A 168 18.06 19.00 3.35
C PHE A 168 19.52 19.34 3.65
N LEU A 169 20.41 18.58 3.03
CA LEU A 169 21.85 18.75 3.15
C LEU A 169 22.48 18.57 1.76
N ALA A 170 23.08 19.63 1.24
CA ALA A 170 23.89 19.59 0.03
C ALA A 170 25.35 19.83 0.40
N THR A 171 26.20 18.84 0.14
CA THR A 171 27.66 18.94 0.36
C THR A 171 28.43 19.19 -0.93
N SER A 172 27.81 18.91 -2.07
CA SER A 172 28.34 19.22 -3.39
C SER A 172 27.16 19.55 -4.33
N LYS A 173 27.45 19.81 -5.60
CA LYS A 173 26.39 19.88 -6.63
C LYS A 173 25.84 18.50 -6.99
N GLU A 174 26.52 17.44 -6.56
CA GLU A 174 26.30 16.06 -6.96
C GLU A 174 25.63 15.25 -5.83
N ASP A 175 25.84 15.68 -4.58
CA ASP A 175 25.38 15.02 -3.36
C ASP A 175 24.38 15.90 -2.61
N VAL A 176 23.11 15.50 -2.69
CA VAL A 176 21.99 16.12 -1.98
C VAL A 176 21.30 15.04 -1.17
N ASP A 177 21.11 15.26 0.12
CA ASP A 177 20.32 14.43 1.02
C ASP A 177 19.04 15.20 1.37
N VAL A 178 17.89 14.54 1.22
CA VAL A 178 16.59 15.09 1.58
C VAL A 178 15.94 14.13 2.58
N LYS A 179 15.74 14.59 3.81
CA LYS A 179 15.09 13.83 4.87
C LYS A 179 13.78 14.50 5.28
N PHE A 180 12.67 13.80 5.11
CA PHE A 180 11.38 14.13 5.71
C PHE A 180 11.22 13.36 7.02
N SER A 181 10.75 14.04 8.07
CA SER A 181 10.42 13.43 9.35
C SER A 181 9.05 13.90 9.79
N SER A 182 8.24 13.00 10.31
CA SER A 182 6.94 13.28 10.90
C SER A 182 6.88 12.67 12.29
N ALA A 183 6.51 13.49 13.28
CA ALA A 183 6.24 13.01 14.63
C ALA A 183 5.09 11.98 14.64
N GLY A 184 4.20 12.04 13.63
CA GLY A 184 3.16 11.05 13.42
C GLY A 184 1.79 11.64 13.12
N VAL A 185 0.83 10.75 12.90
CA VAL A 185 -0.59 11.04 12.75
C VAL A 185 -1.37 10.14 13.71
N VAL A 186 -2.19 10.76 14.55
CA VAL A 186 -3.11 10.06 15.46
C VAL A 186 -4.53 10.37 15.02
N CYS A 187 -5.28 9.37 14.57
CA CYS A 187 -6.68 9.53 14.17
C CYS A 187 -7.61 8.72 15.08
N GLU A 188 -8.75 9.30 15.42
CA GLU A 188 -9.81 8.64 16.15
C GLU A 188 -11.13 8.82 15.40
N GLY A 189 -11.87 7.73 15.24
CA GLY A 189 -13.19 7.74 14.62
C GLY A 189 -14.29 8.24 15.57
N ALA A 190 -15.30 8.89 15.00
CA ALA A 190 -16.37 9.54 15.75
C ALA A 190 -17.46 8.58 16.25
N LEU A 191 -17.74 7.50 15.50
CA LEU A 191 -18.75 6.52 15.86
C LEU A 191 -18.25 5.64 17.00
N ARG A 192 -19.14 5.24 17.92
CA ARG A 192 -18.78 4.45 19.10
C ARG A 192 -19.48 3.10 19.08
N TYR A 193 -18.71 2.02 19.08
CA TYR A 193 -19.19 0.66 19.26
C TYR A 193 -18.82 0.22 20.68
N ASN A 194 -19.84 -0.01 21.52
CA ASN A 194 -19.65 -0.34 22.93
C ASN A 194 -18.67 0.62 23.64
N ASN A 195 -18.92 1.93 23.51
CA ASN A 195 -18.11 3.03 24.05
C ASN A 195 -16.66 3.14 23.52
N LYS A 196 -16.26 2.33 22.54
CA LYS A 196 -14.95 2.42 21.88
C LYS A 196 -15.08 3.05 20.49
N PRO A 197 -14.11 3.85 20.02
CA PRO A 197 -14.18 4.43 18.68
C PRO A 197 -14.19 3.33 17.62
N ASN A 198 -14.89 3.59 16.51
CA ASN A 198 -14.98 2.68 15.38
C ASN A 198 -13.63 2.43 14.71
N TYR A 199 -12.69 3.37 14.83
CA TYR A 199 -11.28 3.12 14.58
C TYR A 199 -10.38 4.04 15.41
N ARG A 200 -9.14 3.61 15.61
CA ARG A 200 -8.03 4.39 16.12
C ARG A 200 -6.77 4.03 15.36
N LEU A 201 -6.09 5.03 14.82
CA LEU A 201 -4.82 4.90 14.11
C LEU A 201 -3.77 5.75 14.82
N ASP A 202 -2.71 5.12 15.30
CA ASP A 202 -1.54 5.76 15.86
C ASP A 202 -0.34 5.45 14.94
N LEU A 203 -0.04 6.34 13.99
CA LEU A 203 1.14 6.25 13.11
C LEU A 203 2.21 7.20 13.66
N LEU A 204 3.23 6.71 14.36
CA LEU A 204 4.20 7.54 15.07
C LEU A 204 5.63 7.39 14.54
N GLY A 205 6.34 8.52 14.48
CA GLY A 205 7.77 8.56 14.14
C GLY A 205 8.07 7.99 12.76
N LEU A 206 7.60 8.68 11.71
CA LEU A 206 7.91 8.35 10.31
C LEU A 206 9.10 9.19 9.83
N ASP A 207 10.18 8.54 9.44
CA ASP A 207 11.35 9.17 8.81
C ASP A 207 11.51 8.62 7.39
N VAL A 208 11.51 9.50 6.40
CA VAL A 208 11.75 9.16 4.99
C VAL A 208 12.99 9.91 4.53
N GLN A 209 14.05 9.20 4.18
CA GLN A 209 15.28 9.76 3.65
C GLN A 209 15.43 9.36 2.18
N PHE A 210 15.61 10.36 1.33
CA PHE A 210 15.81 10.23 -0.09
C PHE A 210 17.21 10.72 -0.43
N LEU A 211 18.01 9.83 -1.02
CA LEU A 211 19.40 10.09 -1.38
C LEU A 211 19.52 10.11 -2.92
N PRO A 212 19.25 11.25 -3.57
CA PRO A 212 19.54 11.42 -4.99
C PRO A 212 21.02 11.70 -5.23
N ARG A 213 21.52 11.26 -6.39
CA ARG A 213 22.82 11.70 -6.92
C ARG A 213 22.65 12.42 -8.24
N ILE A 214 23.40 13.49 -8.48
CA ILE A 214 23.40 14.17 -9.77
C ILE A 214 24.65 13.73 -10.54
N ILE A 215 24.45 12.93 -11.59
CA ILE A 215 25.51 12.44 -12.48
C ILE A 215 25.28 13.06 -13.85
N ASN A 216 26.30 13.68 -14.45
CA ASN A 216 26.18 14.31 -15.77
C ASN A 216 25.00 15.30 -15.88
N GLN A 217 24.75 16.08 -14.82
CA GLN A 217 23.64 17.05 -14.71
C GLN A 217 22.23 16.43 -14.73
N LYS A 218 22.10 15.11 -14.61
CA LYS A 218 20.81 14.41 -14.50
C LYS A 218 20.65 13.85 -13.08
N PRO A 219 19.45 13.94 -12.47
CA PRO A 219 19.19 13.30 -11.20
C PRO A 219 19.06 11.79 -11.39
N HIS A 220 19.74 11.03 -10.53
CA HIS A 220 19.67 9.59 -10.42
C HIS A 220 19.17 9.23 -9.02
N PHE A 221 18.32 8.21 -8.95
CA PHE A 221 17.91 7.59 -7.71
C PHE A 221 19.05 6.69 -7.21
N ASP A 222 19.54 6.92 -5.99
CA ASP A 222 20.50 6.01 -5.32
C ASP A 222 19.75 5.15 -4.30
N SER A 223 19.08 5.78 -3.32
CA SER A 223 18.29 5.04 -2.34
C SER A 223 17.15 5.83 -1.69
N LEU A 224 16.20 5.07 -1.16
CA LEU A 224 15.07 5.49 -0.34
C LEU A 224 15.10 4.68 0.96
N ILE A 225 15.14 5.37 2.10
CA ILE A 225 15.06 4.77 3.42
C ILE A 225 13.77 5.26 4.08
N VAL A 226 12.94 4.33 4.56
CA VAL A 226 11.71 4.61 5.29
C VAL A 226 11.80 3.92 6.63
N ASN A 227 11.85 4.70 7.71
CA ASN A 227 11.78 4.19 9.08
C ASN A 227 10.45 4.61 9.70
N LEU A 228 9.83 3.69 10.41
CA LEU A 228 8.58 3.89 11.12
C LEU A 228 8.71 3.31 12.52
N LYS A 229 8.63 4.17 13.52
CA LYS A 229 8.74 3.76 14.91
C LYS A 229 7.58 2.87 15.33
N GLN A 230 6.34 3.28 15.00
CA GLN A 230 5.14 2.58 15.43
C GLN A 230 3.96 2.85 14.50
N LEU A 231 3.18 1.82 14.21
CA LEU A 231 1.84 1.89 13.65
C LEU A 231 0.95 1.00 14.49
N ASP A 232 -0.04 1.57 15.17
CA ASP A 232 -1.10 0.78 15.78
C ASP A 232 -2.43 1.18 15.15
N PHE A 233 -3.12 0.20 14.57
CA PHE A 233 -4.44 0.40 14.01
C PHE A 233 -5.41 -0.56 14.66
N LYS A 234 -6.38 -0.01 15.38
CA LYS A 234 -7.49 -0.74 16.00
C LYS A 234 -8.78 -0.31 15.34
N PHE A 235 -9.65 -1.25 14.99
CA PHE A 235 -10.93 -0.91 14.38
C PHE A 235 -12.03 -1.86 14.82
N SER A 236 -13.26 -1.36 14.88
CA SER A 236 -14.45 -2.17 15.10
C SER A 236 -14.65 -3.06 13.88
N ALA A 237 -14.66 -4.38 14.09
CA ALA A 237 -14.92 -5.34 13.02
C ALA A 237 -16.32 -5.07 12.43
N LEU A 238 -17.30 -4.77 13.30
CA LEU A 238 -18.68 -4.42 12.93
C LEU A 238 -18.74 -3.21 12.00
N TYR A 239 -17.96 -2.17 12.29
CA TYR A 239 -17.84 -1.01 11.42
C TYR A 239 -17.27 -1.38 10.05
N ALA A 240 -16.24 -2.24 10.01
CA ALA A 240 -15.61 -2.66 8.76
C ALA A 240 -16.54 -3.48 7.85
N ILE A 241 -17.45 -4.28 8.44
CA ILE A 241 -18.47 -5.05 7.70
C ILE A 241 -19.78 -4.27 7.47
N GLY A 242 -19.87 -3.01 7.89
CA GLY A 242 -20.97 -2.10 7.58
C GLY A 242 -22.14 -2.11 8.56
N PHE A 243 -22.02 -2.76 9.72
CA PHE A 243 -23.06 -2.73 10.75
C PHE A 243 -23.06 -1.38 11.49
N SER A 244 -24.23 -0.88 11.84
CA SER A 244 -24.37 0.36 12.63
C SER A 244 -24.22 0.08 14.13
N PRO A 245 -23.77 1.06 14.94
CA PRO A 245 -23.64 0.87 16.39
C PRO A 245 -24.93 0.45 17.12
N GLU A 246 -26.09 0.79 16.55
CA GLU A 246 -27.42 0.54 17.12
C GLU A 246 -27.97 -0.84 16.78
N GLU A 247 -27.36 -1.55 15.83
CA GLU A 247 -27.83 -2.87 15.41
C GLU A 247 -27.55 -3.93 16.49
N GLN A 248 -28.53 -4.81 16.72
CA GLN A 248 -28.41 -5.88 17.70
C GLN A 248 -27.52 -7.00 17.16
N VAL A 249 -26.24 -6.96 17.54
CA VAL A 249 -25.26 -8.00 17.25
C VAL A 249 -24.92 -8.79 18.50
N ARG A 250 -24.48 -10.04 18.32
CA ARG A 250 -24.12 -10.94 19.43
C ARG A 250 -22.97 -10.39 20.29
N ASP A 251 -22.01 -9.72 19.67
CA ASP A 251 -20.86 -9.11 20.36
C ASP A 251 -20.60 -7.70 19.83
N PRO A 252 -21.11 -6.65 20.50
CA PRO A 252 -20.89 -5.26 20.09
C PRO A 252 -19.47 -4.75 20.38
N SER A 253 -18.64 -5.53 21.09
CA SER A 253 -17.28 -5.16 21.49
C SER A 253 -16.20 -5.55 20.47
N LEU A 254 -16.57 -6.29 19.43
CA LEU A 254 -15.65 -6.93 18.50
C LEU A 254 -14.73 -5.91 17.81
N GLN A 255 -13.42 -6.03 18.05
CA GLN A 255 -12.40 -5.21 17.39
C GLN A 255 -11.27 -6.06 16.85
N ASP A 256 -10.70 -5.60 15.75
CA ASP A 256 -9.50 -6.14 15.15
C ASP A 256 -8.35 -5.14 15.32
N ALA A 257 -7.12 -5.65 15.32
CA ALA A 257 -5.95 -4.80 15.45
C ALA A 257 -4.75 -5.27 14.64
N ILE A 258 -3.99 -4.29 14.17
CA ILE A 258 -2.70 -4.44 13.50
C ILE A 258 -1.70 -3.55 14.21
N SER A 259 -0.50 -4.07 14.49
CA SER A 259 0.57 -3.35 15.18
C SER A 259 1.90 -3.57 14.48
N PHE A 260 2.57 -2.51 14.05
CA PHE A 260 3.93 -2.55 13.52
C PHE A 260 4.84 -1.70 14.39
N SER A 261 6.06 -2.18 14.66
CA SER A 261 7.04 -1.41 15.43
C SER A 261 8.45 -1.58 14.90
N ASN A 262 9.23 -0.50 15.00
CA ASN A 262 10.62 -0.43 14.55
C ASN A 262 10.80 -0.92 13.11
N VAL A 263 9.88 -0.52 12.22
CA VAL A 263 9.95 -0.89 10.80
C VAL A 263 11.02 -0.05 10.12
N SER A 264 11.91 -0.70 9.38
CA SER A 264 12.92 -0.05 8.54
C SER A 264 12.90 -0.70 7.16
N THR A 265 12.70 0.12 6.13
CA THR A 265 12.72 -0.28 4.73
C THR A 265 13.77 0.52 3.99
N LEU A 266 14.69 -0.17 3.32
CA LEU A 266 15.66 0.38 2.39
C LEU A 266 15.33 -0.14 0.99
N VAL A 267 15.25 0.76 0.02
CA VAL A 267 15.24 0.45 -1.41
C VAL A 267 16.41 1.18 -2.04
N ALA A 268 17.30 0.46 -2.70
CA ALA A 268 18.48 1.02 -3.35
C ALA A 268 18.59 0.53 -4.79
N LEU A 269 19.07 1.39 -5.68
CA LEU A 269 19.29 1.08 -7.08
C LEU A 269 20.77 1.27 -7.38
N SER A 270 21.43 0.25 -7.92
CA SER A 270 22.81 0.41 -8.38
C SER A 270 22.86 1.37 -9.56
N GLN A 271 24.05 1.91 -9.82
CA GLN A 271 24.28 2.60 -11.09
C GLN A 271 24.04 1.62 -12.26
N PRO A 272 23.42 2.11 -13.36
CA PRO A 272 23.31 1.30 -14.58
C PRO A 272 24.68 0.93 -15.12
N ASP A 273 24.81 -0.30 -15.61
CA ASP A 273 25.95 -0.78 -16.38
C ASP A 273 25.99 -0.14 -17.80
N ASP A 274 26.98 -0.50 -18.60
CA ASP A 274 27.15 -0.01 -19.97
C ASP A 274 25.96 -0.36 -20.90
N GLU A 275 25.15 -1.37 -20.53
CA GLU A 275 23.93 -1.78 -21.23
C GLU A 275 22.67 -1.05 -20.70
N GLY A 276 22.83 -0.17 -19.71
CA GLY A 276 21.74 0.57 -19.08
C GLY A 276 20.92 -0.25 -18.07
N MET A 277 21.49 -1.33 -17.54
CA MET A 277 20.84 -2.24 -16.60
C MET A 277 21.37 -2.02 -15.18
N ALA A 278 20.49 -2.04 -14.20
CA ALA A 278 20.79 -1.81 -12.79
C ALA A 278 20.34 -2.99 -11.92
N LYS A 279 20.79 -2.99 -10.66
CA LYS A 279 20.37 -3.92 -9.62
C LYS A 279 19.50 -3.18 -8.61
N LEU A 280 18.27 -3.66 -8.41
CA LEU A 280 17.38 -3.21 -7.35
C LEU A 280 17.64 -4.04 -6.10
N THR A 281 18.02 -3.41 -5.00
CA THR A 281 18.15 -4.05 -3.69
C THR A 281 17.02 -3.54 -2.79
N PHE A 282 16.39 -4.44 -2.05
CA PHE A 282 15.43 -4.08 -1.03
C PHE A 282 15.78 -4.78 0.29
N SER A 283 15.51 -4.11 1.39
CA SER A 283 15.61 -4.67 2.73
C SER A 283 14.48 -4.09 3.57
N ASN A 284 13.72 -4.95 4.23
CA ASN A 284 12.70 -4.60 5.18
C ASN A 284 12.97 -5.36 6.48
N SER A 285 12.80 -4.69 7.61
CA SER A 285 12.85 -5.30 8.92
C SER A 285 11.86 -4.62 9.87
N GLY A 286 11.44 -5.33 10.92
CA GLY A 286 10.57 -4.77 11.94
C GLY A 286 9.88 -5.84 12.77
N ASN A 287 8.94 -5.44 13.61
CA ASN A 287 8.04 -6.37 14.30
C ASN A 287 6.62 -6.11 13.83
N TYR A 288 5.91 -7.17 13.48
CA TYR A 288 4.54 -7.10 12.96
C TYR A 288 3.61 -7.90 13.86
N GLY A 289 2.42 -7.39 14.14
CA GLY A 289 1.45 -7.99 15.04
C GLY A 289 0.07 -7.92 14.43
N PHE A 290 -0.66 -9.03 14.49
CA PHE A 290 -2.02 -9.14 13.97
C PHE A 290 -2.93 -9.77 15.03
N ALA A 291 -4.13 -9.23 15.23
CA ALA A 291 -5.10 -9.78 16.17
C ALA A 291 -6.51 -9.64 15.59
N PHE A 292 -7.08 -10.78 15.19
CA PHE A 292 -8.38 -10.91 14.51
C PHE A 292 -9.20 -12.05 15.18
N PRO A 293 -9.98 -11.79 16.23
CA PRO A 293 -10.21 -10.50 16.87
C PRO A 293 -9.15 -10.13 17.90
N TYR A 294 -8.91 -8.83 18.06
CA TYR A 294 -8.16 -8.24 19.18
C TYR A 294 -9.02 -8.05 20.43
N ILE A 295 -10.31 -7.75 20.27
CA ILE A 295 -11.27 -7.70 21.38
C ILE A 295 -12.44 -8.60 21.03
N ARG A 296 -12.78 -9.50 21.95
CA ARG A 296 -13.95 -10.38 21.85
C ARG A 296 -14.61 -10.49 23.22
N TYR A 297 -15.91 -10.28 23.29
CA TYR A 297 -16.68 -10.27 24.54
C TYR A 297 -16.06 -9.38 25.64
N ASN A 298 -15.57 -8.20 25.26
CA ASN A 298 -14.82 -7.25 26.09
C ASN A 298 -13.45 -7.71 26.61
N GLU A 299 -12.95 -8.85 26.15
CA GLU A 299 -11.63 -9.36 26.53
C GLU A 299 -10.61 -9.15 25.41
N GLU A 300 -9.43 -8.64 25.78
CA GLU A 300 -8.32 -8.47 24.84
C GLU A 300 -7.67 -9.83 24.54
N GLN A 301 -7.44 -10.09 23.25
CA GLN A 301 -6.74 -11.25 22.74
C GLN A 301 -5.28 -10.89 22.43
N PRO A 302 -4.33 -11.81 22.58
CA PRO A 302 -2.95 -11.57 22.24
C PRO A 302 -2.77 -11.36 20.72
N TYR A 303 -1.74 -10.60 20.36
CA TYR A 303 -1.32 -10.50 18.96
C TYR A 303 -0.57 -11.76 18.53
N TYR A 304 -0.84 -12.22 17.31
CA TYR A 304 0.10 -13.06 16.58
C TYR A 304 1.28 -12.19 16.12
N ARG A 305 2.44 -12.36 16.76
CA ARG A 305 3.62 -11.50 16.56
C ARG A 305 4.66 -12.16 15.65
N LEU A 306 5.03 -11.47 14.59
CA LEU A 306 6.23 -11.69 13.78
C LEU A 306 7.32 -10.77 14.32
N ASP A 307 8.00 -11.19 15.38
CA ASP A 307 9.11 -10.41 15.95
C ASP A 307 10.38 -10.62 15.13
N ASN A 308 11.25 -9.61 15.09
CA ASN A 308 12.49 -9.61 14.30
C ASN A 308 12.29 -10.04 12.85
N PHE A 309 11.16 -9.66 12.23
CA PHE A 309 10.92 -9.94 10.82
C PHE A 309 12.01 -9.28 9.98
N LYS A 310 12.48 -10.02 8.98
CA LYS A 310 13.45 -9.57 7.99
C LYS A 310 13.07 -10.09 6.62
N LEU A 311 13.19 -9.22 5.63
CA LEU A 311 13.00 -9.52 4.23
C LEU A 311 13.99 -8.67 3.42
N ALA A 312 15.07 -9.28 2.97
CA ALA A 312 16.12 -8.63 2.20
C ALA A 312 16.41 -9.44 0.93
N GLY A 313 16.55 -8.73 -0.18
CA GLY A 313 16.79 -9.35 -1.47
C GLY A 313 17.19 -8.37 -2.54
N SER A 314 17.37 -8.88 -3.75
CA SER A 314 17.67 -8.07 -4.92
C SER A 314 17.13 -8.67 -6.20
N VAL A 315 16.82 -7.80 -7.15
CA VAL A 315 16.49 -8.16 -8.53
C VAL A 315 17.56 -7.54 -9.42
N GLU A 316 18.26 -8.38 -10.16
CA GLU A 316 19.33 -7.94 -11.05
C GLU A 316 18.81 -7.63 -12.45
N ARG A 317 19.63 -6.87 -13.18
CA ARG A 317 19.45 -6.56 -14.61
C ARG A 317 18.08 -5.95 -14.93
N ILE A 318 17.76 -4.84 -14.27
CA ILE A 318 16.54 -4.07 -14.50
C ILE A 318 16.83 -2.74 -15.22
N SER A 319 15.95 -2.33 -16.13
CA SER A 319 16.01 -1.03 -16.80
C SER A 319 14.85 -0.15 -16.35
N ILE A 320 15.12 0.75 -15.38
CA ILE A 320 14.11 1.70 -14.88
C ILE A 320 13.49 2.56 -15.99
N PRO A 321 14.25 3.12 -16.96
CA PRO A 321 13.65 3.88 -18.04
C PRO A 321 12.62 3.08 -18.85
N ARG A 322 12.96 1.82 -19.20
CA ARG A 322 12.04 0.95 -19.95
C ARG A 322 10.83 0.55 -19.13
N LEU A 323 11.01 0.22 -17.85
CA LEU A 323 9.89 -0.08 -16.94
C LEU A 323 8.95 1.13 -16.75
N PHE A 324 9.51 2.34 -16.71
CA PHE A 324 8.72 3.57 -16.63
C PHE A 324 7.93 3.80 -17.93
N ASP A 325 8.57 3.64 -19.09
CA ASP A 325 7.90 3.78 -20.38
C ASP A 325 6.79 2.73 -20.58
N ALA A 326 7.04 1.48 -20.15
CA ALA A 326 6.03 0.43 -20.11
C ALA A 326 4.85 0.82 -19.22
N ALA A 327 5.10 1.22 -17.96
CA ALA A 327 4.04 1.64 -17.05
C ALA A 327 3.21 2.82 -17.62
N LYS A 328 3.87 3.78 -18.28
CA LYS A 328 3.21 4.91 -18.92
C LYS A 328 2.33 4.49 -20.10
N SER A 329 2.81 3.61 -20.97
CA SER A 329 2.05 3.04 -22.09
C SER A 329 0.78 2.33 -21.59
N VAL A 330 0.94 1.50 -20.55
CA VAL A 330 -0.17 0.78 -19.89
C VAL A 330 -1.20 1.76 -19.32
N MET A 331 -0.76 2.82 -18.65
CA MET A 331 -1.66 3.84 -18.09
C MET A 331 -2.38 4.68 -19.16
N GLN A 332 -1.75 4.92 -20.31
CA GLN A 332 -2.32 5.71 -21.40
C GLN A 332 -3.35 4.92 -22.22
N ASN A 333 -3.17 3.60 -22.33
CA ASN A 333 -4.06 2.70 -23.07
C ASN A 333 -5.13 2.05 -22.18
N ALA A 334 -5.29 2.50 -20.93
CA ALA A 334 -6.22 1.92 -19.95
C ALA A 334 -7.72 2.20 -20.20
N SER A 335 -8.13 2.50 -21.44
CA SER A 335 -9.55 2.64 -21.81
C SER A 335 -10.11 1.35 -22.45
N GLU A 336 -11.12 0.80 -21.78
CA GLU A 336 -12.11 -0.24 -22.17
C GLU A 336 -11.66 -1.64 -22.62
N GLN A 337 -10.44 -1.87 -23.11
CA GLN A 337 -9.93 -3.24 -23.35
C GLN A 337 -8.52 -3.42 -22.80
N PHE A 338 -8.42 -4.03 -21.62
CA PHE A 338 -7.15 -4.35 -20.97
C PHE A 338 -6.49 -5.55 -21.68
N ASP A 339 -5.59 -5.31 -22.63
CA ASP A 339 -4.79 -6.37 -23.24
C ASP A 339 -3.58 -6.71 -22.36
N SER A 340 -3.81 -7.57 -21.37
CA SER A 340 -2.77 -8.13 -20.48
C SER A 340 -1.52 -8.65 -21.21
N LYS A 341 -1.61 -9.04 -22.49
CA LYS A 341 -0.46 -9.55 -23.27
C LYS A 341 0.51 -8.43 -23.64
N GLN A 342 -0.03 -7.30 -24.12
CA GLN A 342 0.79 -6.14 -24.47
C GLN A 342 1.47 -5.57 -23.23
N VAL A 343 0.72 -5.49 -22.12
CA VAL A 343 1.25 -5.05 -20.81
C VAL A 343 2.44 -5.92 -20.39
N MET A 344 2.27 -7.25 -20.39
CA MET A 344 3.34 -8.16 -19.98
C MET A 344 4.57 -8.06 -20.88
N LYS A 345 4.38 -7.95 -22.21
CA LYS A 345 5.50 -7.81 -23.16
C LYS A 345 6.27 -6.50 -22.94
N GLU A 346 5.57 -5.39 -22.73
CA GLU A 346 6.18 -4.10 -22.45
C GLU A 346 6.95 -4.13 -21.11
N PHE A 347 6.39 -4.74 -20.06
CA PHE A 347 7.08 -4.88 -18.78
C PHE A 347 8.33 -5.77 -18.87
N LEU A 348 8.26 -6.89 -19.61
CA LEU A 348 9.40 -7.80 -19.79
C LEU A 348 10.57 -7.13 -20.54
N SER A 349 10.29 -6.20 -21.46
CA SER A 349 11.34 -5.41 -22.14
C SER A 349 12.22 -4.59 -21.18
N GLY A 350 11.74 -4.36 -19.96
CA GLY A 350 12.46 -3.73 -18.86
C GLY A 350 13.48 -4.62 -18.16
N PHE A 351 13.63 -5.88 -18.57
CA PHE A 351 14.55 -6.86 -18.01
C PHE A 351 15.47 -7.43 -19.11
N THR A 352 16.50 -8.18 -18.71
CA THR A 352 17.26 -9.05 -19.64
C THR A 352 16.60 -10.40 -19.83
N ASP A 353 17.09 -11.17 -20.81
CA ASP A 353 16.72 -12.57 -21.10
C ASP A 353 16.67 -13.49 -19.87
N THR A 354 17.42 -13.18 -18.81
CA THR A 354 17.36 -13.88 -17.53
C THR A 354 17.30 -12.86 -16.40
N ILE A 355 16.29 -13.01 -15.55
CA ILE A 355 16.05 -12.23 -14.34
C ILE A 355 16.55 -13.05 -13.17
N ILE A 356 17.47 -12.46 -12.40
CA ILE A 356 18.02 -13.08 -11.20
C ILE A 356 17.38 -12.40 -9.99
N CYS A 357 16.63 -13.16 -9.22
CA CYS A 357 16.01 -12.75 -7.97
C CYS A 357 16.75 -13.43 -6.81
N THR A 358 17.39 -12.66 -5.96
CA THR A 358 18.08 -13.17 -4.76
C THR A 358 17.27 -12.83 -3.51
N LEU A 359 17.00 -13.81 -2.67
CA LEU A 359 16.46 -13.66 -1.33
C LEU A 359 17.60 -13.87 -0.32
N ASN A 360 18.21 -12.77 0.12
CA ASN A 360 19.35 -12.81 1.04
C ASN A 360 18.93 -13.23 2.45
N GLU A 361 17.74 -12.79 2.87
CA GLU A 361 17.20 -13.10 4.19
C GLU A 361 15.68 -12.96 4.15
N PHE A 362 14.95 -14.01 4.48
CA PHE A 362 13.54 -13.95 4.86
C PHE A 362 13.39 -14.71 6.17
N GLY A 363 12.73 -14.13 7.15
CA GLY A 363 12.52 -14.83 8.40
C GLY A 363 11.89 -13.97 9.46
N TYR A 364 11.41 -14.62 10.51
CA TYR A 364 10.86 -13.97 11.70
C TYR A 364 10.89 -14.95 12.88
N THR A 365 10.62 -14.43 14.06
CA THR A 365 10.46 -15.18 15.30
C THR A 365 9.02 -15.04 15.80
N HIS A 366 8.41 -16.15 16.20
CA HIS A 366 7.11 -16.20 16.87
C HIS A 366 7.24 -17.05 18.14
N GLU A 367 6.89 -16.51 19.31
CA GLU A 367 6.98 -17.22 20.61
C GLU A 367 8.35 -17.89 20.88
N GLY A 368 9.43 -17.24 20.45
CA GLY A 368 10.80 -17.75 20.58
C GLY A 368 11.20 -18.83 19.58
N GLN A 369 10.31 -19.21 18.66
CA GLN A 369 10.57 -20.12 17.53
C GLN A 369 10.86 -19.31 16.27
N SER A 370 11.71 -19.82 15.39
CA SER A 370 12.24 -19.09 14.24
C SER A 370 12.01 -19.79 12.89
N LEU A 371 11.82 -18.97 11.87
CA LEU A 371 11.82 -19.35 10.46
C LEU A 371 12.90 -18.53 9.74
N SER A 372 13.67 -19.18 8.88
CA SER A 372 14.61 -18.53 7.98
C SER A 372 14.61 -19.18 6.60
N VAL A 373 14.60 -18.36 5.56
CA VAL A 373 14.70 -18.75 4.16
C VAL A 373 15.70 -17.85 3.46
N THR A 374 16.60 -18.45 2.69
CA THR A 374 17.54 -17.74 1.82
C THR A 374 17.62 -18.46 0.49
N GLY A 375 17.80 -17.77 -0.62
CA GLY A 375 17.90 -18.45 -1.90
C GLY A 375 18.01 -17.55 -3.11
N VAL A 376 17.97 -18.16 -4.28
CA VAL A 376 18.04 -17.48 -5.56
C VAL A 376 17.10 -18.15 -6.55
N SER A 377 16.45 -17.34 -7.39
CA SER A 377 15.66 -17.78 -8.52
C SER A 377 16.17 -17.14 -9.80
N ASN A 378 16.31 -17.95 -10.84
CA ASN A 378 16.62 -17.53 -12.20
C ASN A 378 15.38 -17.75 -13.06
N VAL A 379 14.89 -16.67 -13.66
CA VAL A 379 13.65 -16.66 -14.44
C VAL A 379 13.96 -16.15 -15.84
N ALA A 380 13.66 -16.94 -16.87
CA ALA A 380 13.81 -16.51 -18.26
C ALA A 380 12.47 -16.63 -18.99
N PHE A 381 12.18 -15.66 -19.85
CA PHE A 381 10.98 -15.65 -20.69
C PHE A 381 11.37 -15.82 -22.15
N ASP A 382 10.54 -16.53 -22.91
CA ASP A 382 10.60 -16.54 -24.36
C ASP A 382 9.82 -15.35 -24.90
N GLU A 383 10.54 -14.29 -25.27
CA GLU A 383 9.99 -13.05 -25.82
C GLU A 383 9.57 -13.18 -27.30
N THR A 384 9.95 -14.27 -27.97
CA THR A 384 9.65 -14.49 -29.39
C THR A 384 8.21 -14.97 -29.62
N SER A 385 7.54 -15.43 -28.57
CA SER A 385 6.14 -15.85 -28.63
C SER A 385 5.19 -14.66 -28.45
N ASP A 386 4.05 -14.69 -29.16
CA ASP A 386 2.94 -13.73 -28.99
C ASP A 386 2.39 -13.70 -27.54
N ARG A 387 2.71 -14.72 -26.74
CA ARG A 387 2.50 -14.74 -25.28
C ARG A 387 3.83 -15.07 -24.64
N PRO A 388 4.46 -14.15 -23.89
CA PRO A 388 5.70 -14.47 -23.19
C PRO A 388 5.52 -15.72 -22.33
N LYS A 389 6.23 -16.79 -22.68
CA LYS A 389 6.17 -18.05 -21.94
C LYS A 389 7.39 -18.15 -21.04
N LEU A 390 7.20 -18.71 -19.86
CA LEU A 390 8.31 -19.07 -18.99
C LEU A 390 9.17 -20.11 -19.72
N ARG A 391 10.39 -19.70 -20.09
CA ARG A 391 11.39 -20.56 -20.73
C ARG A 391 12.17 -21.36 -19.69
N GLN A 392 12.47 -20.71 -18.57
CA GLN A 392 13.28 -21.28 -17.49
C GLN A 392 12.81 -20.72 -16.15
N PHE A 393 12.71 -21.60 -15.17
CA PHE A 393 12.49 -21.25 -13.78
C PHE A 393 13.30 -22.22 -12.94
N ASP A 394 14.49 -21.77 -12.58
CA ASP A 394 15.37 -22.53 -11.71
C ASP A 394 15.48 -21.80 -10.38
N SER A 395 15.41 -22.54 -9.29
CA SER A 395 15.46 -21.95 -7.95
C SER A 395 16.25 -22.83 -7.00
N ASP A 396 16.96 -22.20 -6.07
CA ASP A 396 17.70 -22.86 -5.00
C ASP A 396 17.43 -22.08 -3.71
N TYR A 397 16.78 -22.73 -2.75
CA TYR A 397 16.38 -22.15 -1.48
C TYR A 397 16.80 -23.05 -0.32
N LYS A 398 17.40 -22.44 0.69
CA LYS A 398 17.64 -23.05 2.00
C LYS A 398 16.55 -22.61 2.94
N ILE A 399 15.85 -23.57 3.52
CA ILE A 399 14.73 -23.34 4.43
C ILE A 399 15.07 -23.99 5.76
N LYS A 400 14.89 -23.25 6.86
CA LYS A 400 14.98 -23.77 8.22
C LYS A 400 13.82 -23.22 9.05
N VAL A 401 13.15 -24.09 9.79
CA VAL A 401 12.00 -23.74 10.63
C VAL A 401 12.02 -24.57 11.91
N ASP A 402 11.79 -23.92 13.05
CA ASP A 402 11.69 -24.63 14.32
C ASP A 402 10.42 -25.49 14.39
N LYS A 403 10.52 -26.63 15.09
CA LYS A 403 9.47 -27.66 15.12
C LYS A 403 8.10 -27.11 15.49
N ASN A 404 8.01 -26.43 16.63
CA ASN A 404 6.73 -25.99 17.19
C ASN A 404 6.05 -24.97 16.26
N MET A 405 6.85 -24.11 15.62
CA MET A 405 6.34 -23.14 14.65
C MET A 405 5.81 -23.82 13.40
N LEU A 406 6.51 -24.83 12.88
CA LEU A 406 6.02 -25.59 11.73
C LEU A 406 4.73 -26.37 12.06
N GLU A 407 4.67 -27.00 13.22
CA GLU A 407 3.49 -27.73 13.68
C GLU A 407 2.27 -26.82 13.87
N GLU A 408 2.47 -25.61 14.40
CA GLU A 408 1.42 -24.59 14.50
C GLU A 408 0.94 -24.12 13.12
N MET A 409 1.86 -23.82 12.19
CA MET A 409 1.51 -23.33 10.85
C MET A 409 0.85 -24.37 9.97
N ALA A 410 1.36 -25.61 9.99
CA ALA A 410 0.89 -26.68 9.12
C ALA A 410 -0.36 -27.37 9.69
N GLY A 411 -0.50 -27.43 11.01
CA GLY A 411 -1.57 -28.17 11.67
C GLY A 411 -1.42 -29.69 11.56
N GLU A 412 -2.35 -30.43 12.20
CA GLU A 412 -2.24 -31.89 12.37
C GLU A 412 -2.19 -32.68 11.04
N SER A 413 -2.84 -32.16 9.99
CA SER A 413 -2.93 -32.83 8.68
C SER A 413 -1.59 -33.03 7.97
N TYR A 414 -0.56 -32.27 8.36
CA TYR A 414 0.77 -32.32 7.72
C TYR A 414 1.79 -33.16 8.48
N ALA A 415 1.43 -33.69 9.66
CA ALA A 415 2.35 -34.49 10.48
C ALA A 415 2.83 -35.76 9.74
N THR A 416 1.93 -36.50 9.10
CA THR A 416 2.28 -37.73 8.36
C THR A 416 3.12 -37.44 7.11
N PRO A 417 2.75 -36.50 6.21
CA PRO A 417 3.62 -36.10 5.10
C PRO A 417 5.02 -35.64 5.55
N LEU A 418 5.11 -34.85 6.63
CA LEU A 418 6.37 -34.36 7.16
C LEU A 418 7.23 -35.52 7.70
N HIS A 419 6.63 -36.47 8.43
CA HIS A 419 7.32 -37.66 8.90
C HIS A 419 7.86 -38.51 7.74
N ASN A 420 7.04 -38.70 6.70
CA ASN A 420 7.44 -39.44 5.50
C ASN A 420 8.59 -38.74 4.76
N ALA A 421 8.55 -37.41 4.65
CA ALA A 421 9.62 -36.63 4.03
C ALA A 421 10.94 -36.70 4.83
N VAL A 422 10.87 -36.73 6.16
CA VAL A 422 12.04 -36.97 7.02
C VAL A 422 12.58 -38.39 6.85
N ALA A 423 11.70 -39.40 6.84
CA ALA A 423 12.09 -40.80 6.63
C ALA A 423 12.71 -41.03 5.24
N ALA A 424 12.24 -40.29 4.23
CA ALA A 424 12.78 -40.31 2.87
C ALA A 424 14.05 -39.46 2.70
N ASN A 425 14.58 -38.82 3.76
CA ASN A 425 15.70 -37.87 3.73
C ASN A 425 15.47 -36.62 2.85
N GLN A 426 14.23 -36.36 2.44
CA GLN A 426 13.86 -35.14 1.71
C GLN A 426 13.94 -33.91 2.63
N ILE A 427 13.68 -34.08 3.93
CA ILE A 427 13.81 -33.04 4.95
C ILE A 427 14.72 -33.56 6.07
N THR A 428 15.58 -32.71 6.61
CA THR A 428 16.39 -33.03 7.79
C THR A 428 15.69 -32.53 9.05
N PHE A 429 15.70 -33.32 10.12
CA PHE A 429 15.19 -32.95 11.43
C PHE A 429 16.24 -33.23 12.51
N ASP A 430 16.66 -32.22 13.27
CA ASP A 430 17.71 -32.33 14.30
C ASP A 430 17.18 -32.56 15.73
N GLY A 431 15.86 -32.71 15.89
CA GLY A 431 15.18 -32.79 17.19
C GLY A 431 14.53 -31.47 17.63
N SER A 432 15.00 -30.34 17.11
CA SER A 432 14.50 -28.99 17.43
C SER A 432 13.97 -28.23 16.21
N SER A 433 14.55 -28.48 15.03
CA SER A 433 14.26 -27.76 13.81
C SER A 433 14.26 -28.67 12.59
N TYR A 434 13.44 -28.31 11.61
CA TYR A 434 13.41 -28.89 10.27
C TYR A 434 14.23 -28.01 9.33
N SER A 435 14.98 -28.63 8.43
CA SER A 435 15.71 -27.93 7.37
C SER A 435 15.69 -28.69 6.05
N THR A 436 15.65 -27.94 4.95
CA THR A 436 15.75 -28.51 3.60
C THR A 436 16.42 -27.54 2.64
N ASP A 437 17.17 -28.10 1.69
CA ASP A 437 17.60 -27.43 0.47
C ASP A 437 16.57 -27.75 -0.63
N LEU A 438 15.72 -26.78 -0.94
CA LEU A 438 14.74 -26.84 -2.03
C LEU A 438 15.40 -26.41 -3.34
N ARG A 439 15.42 -27.29 -4.33
CA ARG A 439 15.88 -26.97 -5.68
C ARG A 439 14.78 -27.25 -6.69
N ILE A 440 14.50 -26.28 -7.54
CA ILE A 440 13.59 -26.41 -8.69
C ILE A 440 14.43 -26.29 -9.95
N GLU A 441 14.36 -27.27 -10.83
CA GLU A 441 15.01 -27.26 -12.14
C GLU A 441 13.94 -27.53 -13.21
N GLY A 442 13.52 -26.47 -13.91
CA GLY A 442 12.39 -26.52 -14.83
C GLY A 442 11.07 -26.93 -14.17
N LYS A 443 10.63 -28.19 -14.39
CA LYS A 443 9.38 -28.74 -13.82
C LYS A 443 9.61 -29.68 -12.64
N GLN A 444 10.86 -30.04 -12.34
CA GLN A 444 11.19 -30.99 -11.29
C GLN A 444 11.53 -30.25 -10.01
N MET A 445 10.97 -30.72 -8.89
CA MET A 445 11.33 -30.29 -7.55
C MET A 445 12.21 -31.34 -6.88
N PHE A 446 13.24 -30.87 -6.17
CA PHE A 446 14.14 -31.66 -5.35
C PHE A 446 14.18 -31.08 -3.94
N LEU A 447 14.17 -31.94 -2.93
CA LEU A 447 14.39 -31.59 -1.54
C LEU A 447 15.62 -32.37 -1.04
N ASN A 448 16.65 -31.67 -0.56
CA ASN A 448 17.96 -32.26 -0.21
C ASN A 448 18.55 -33.13 -1.33
N GLY A 449 18.32 -32.74 -2.59
CA GLY A 449 18.77 -33.47 -3.78
C GLY A 449 17.91 -34.68 -4.17
N ILE A 450 16.83 -34.98 -3.45
CA ILE A 450 15.91 -36.08 -3.73
C ILE A 450 14.69 -35.56 -4.48
N ALA A 451 14.37 -36.17 -5.62
CA ALA A 451 13.21 -35.80 -6.42
C ALA A 451 11.91 -36.02 -5.62
N VAL A 452 11.02 -35.02 -5.65
CA VAL A 452 9.66 -35.16 -5.11
C VAL A 452 8.77 -35.74 -6.19
N GLU A 453 8.44 -37.02 -6.08
CA GLU A 453 7.46 -37.69 -6.94
C GLU A 453 6.08 -37.52 -6.29
N ASN A 454 5.10 -37.02 -7.05
CA ASN A 454 3.76 -36.57 -6.63
C ASN A 454 3.66 -35.14 -6.05
N LEU A 455 3.96 -34.14 -6.88
CA LEU A 455 3.33 -32.82 -6.75
C LEU A 455 1.86 -32.91 -7.22
N VAL A 456 1.04 -33.74 -6.57
CA VAL A 456 -0.40 -33.74 -6.85
C VAL A 456 -0.94 -32.44 -6.27
N SER A 457 -1.42 -31.55 -7.14
CA SER A 457 -2.07 -30.33 -6.68
C SER A 457 -3.32 -30.73 -5.90
N GLN A 458 -3.58 -30.11 -4.74
CA GLN A 458 -4.86 -30.31 -4.04
C GLN A 458 -6.06 -29.95 -4.93
N ASP A 459 -5.85 -29.08 -5.93
CA ASP A 459 -6.84 -28.74 -6.96
C ASP A 459 -7.22 -29.95 -7.83
N ASP A 460 -6.28 -30.83 -8.18
CA ASP A 460 -6.58 -32.04 -8.95
C ASP A 460 -7.39 -33.05 -8.13
N MET A 461 -7.15 -33.16 -6.82
CA MET A 461 -7.95 -34.03 -5.94
C MET A 461 -9.37 -33.48 -5.71
N LEU A 462 -9.51 -32.16 -5.49
CA LEU A 462 -10.82 -31.52 -5.33
C LEU A 462 -11.66 -31.59 -6.62
N TYR A 463 -11.02 -31.42 -7.77
CA TYR A 463 -11.70 -31.50 -9.07
C TYR A 463 -12.17 -32.94 -9.38
N GLU A 464 -11.38 -33.95 -9.04
CA GLU A 464 -11.80 -35.35 -9.15
C GLU A 464 -12.93 -35.73 -8.17
N GLU A 465 -12.91 -35.21 -6.94
CA GLU A 465 -13.99 -35.42 -5.96
C GLU A 465 -15.29 -34.70 -6.37
N GLU A 466 -15.22 -33.45 -6.85
CA GLU A 466 -16.38 -32.74 -7.40
C GLU A 466 -16.96 -33.45 -8.63
N GLN A 467 -16.12 -33.96 -9.53
CA GLN A 467 -16.59 -34.73 -10.68
C GLN A 467 -17.28 -36.04 -10.28
N LYS A 468 -16.75 -36.75 -9.27
CA LYS A 468 -17.40 -37.96 -8.73
C LYS A 468 -18.73 -37.63 -8.05
N ALA A 469 -18.80 -36.55 -7.29
CA ALA A 469 -20.03 -36.10 -6.63
C ALA A 469 -21.11 -35.70 -7.65
N GLN A 470 -20.74 -34.97 -8.70
CA GLN A 470 -21.66 -34.62 -9.79
C GLN A 470 -22.12 -35.84 -10.59
N ALA A 471 -21.23 -36.81 -10.85
CA ALA A 471 -21.59 -38.06 -11.52
C ALA A 471 -22.58 -38.89 -10.68
N ALA A 472 -22.39 -38.95 -9.36
CA ALA A 472 -23.31 -39.62 -8.44
C ALA A 472 -24.68 -38.92 -8.39
N GLN A 473 -24.73 -37.58 -8.36
CA GLN A 473 -25.98 -36.83 -8.41
C GLN A 473 -26.75 -37.08 -9.72
N ARG A 474 -26.08 -37.05 -10.88
CA ARG A 474 -26.74 -37.33 -12.17
C ARG A 474 -27.25 -38.76 -12.26
N ALA A 475 -26.54 -39.73 -11.70
CA ALA A 475 -26.98 -41.11 -11.65
C ALA A 475 -28.23 -41.27 -10.76
N GLN A 476 -28.29 -40.54 -9.64
CA GLN A 476 -29.45 -40.51 -8.76
C GLN A 476 -30.67 -39.87 -9.45
N GLU A 477 -30.49 -38.71 -10.09
CA GLU A 477 -31.56 -38.03 -10.83
C GLU A 477 -32.11 -38.89 -11.98
N GLN A 478 -31.25 -39.64 -12.67
CA GLN A 478 -31.67 -40.58 -13.71
C GLN A 478 -32.44 -41.77 -13.13
N ALA A 479 -32.05 -42.29 -11.96
CA ALA A 479 -32.77 -43.36 -11.29
C ALA A 479 -34.15 -42.90 -10.81
N ASP A 480 -34.24 -41.69 -10.24
CA ASP A 480 -35.49 -41.10 -9.78
C ASP A 480 -36.44 -40.78 -10.94
N ALA A 481 -35.92 -40.26 -12.06
CA ALA A 481 -36.70 -40.02 -13.28
C ALA A 481 -37.24 -41.33 -13.89
N ALA A 482 -36.43 -42.39 -13.90
CA ALA A 482 -36.86 -43.70 -14.37
C ALA A 482 -37.94 -44.33 -13.47
N ALA A 483 -37.83 -44.15 -12.15
CA ALA A 483 -38.84 -44.60 -11.19
C ALA A 483 -40.17 -43.86 -11.35
N LEU A 484 -40.11 -42.52 -11.51
CA LEU A 484 -41.30 -41.71 -11.76
C LEU A 484 -41.99 -42.09 -13.07
N GLN A 485 -41.22 -42.36 -14.12
CA GLN A 485 -41.78 -42.77 -15.41
C GLN A 485 -42.43 -44.16 -15.34
N ALA A 486 -41.83 -45.10 -14.61
CA ALA A 486 -42.45 -46.41 -14.35
C ALA A 486 -43.75 -46.28 -13.54
N GLU A 487 -43.82 -45.34 -12.60
CA GLU A 487 -45.03 -45.07 -11.81
C GLU A 487 -46.14 -44.43 -12.67
N ILE A 488 -45.80 -43.50 -13.56
CA ILE A 488 -46.74 -42.91 -14.54
C ILE A 488 -47.28 -43.98 -15.49
N GLU A 489 -46.43 -44.87 -16.01
CA GLU A 489 -46.85 -45.98 -16.87
C GLU A 489 -47.70 -47.02 -16.13
N ALA A 490 -47.46 -47.23 -14.83
CA ALA A 490 -48.30 -48.09 -14.00
C ALA A 490 -49.67 -47.44 -13.72
N ALA A 491 -49.71 -46.14 -13.47
CA ALA A 491 -50.94 -45.38 -13.27
C ALA A 491 -51.80 -45.32 -14.55
N GLN A 492 -51.18 -45.11 -15.72
CA GLN A 492 -51.87 -45.15 -17.01
C GLN A 492 -52.47 -46.54 -17.30
N ARG A 493 -51.72 -47.63 -17.04
CA ARG A 493 -52.23 -49.00 -17.17
C ARG A 493 -53.35 -49.32 -16.17
N ALA A 494 -53.32 -48.74 -14.97
CA ALA A 494 -54.42 -48.87 -14.01
C ALA A 494 -55.67 -48.10 -14.48
N GLN A 495 -55.49 -46.95 -15.13
CA GLN A 495 -56.59 -46.15 -15.66
C GLN A 495 -57.24 -46.75 -16.90
N GLU A 496 -56.48 -47.43 -17.77
CA GLU A 496 -57.01 -48.18 -18.91
C GLU A 496 -57.80 -49.44 -18.51
N ASN A 497 -57.59 -49.96 -17.29
CA ASN A 497 -58.30 -51.13 -16.75
C ASN A 497 -59.48 -50.77 -15.84
N LEU A 498 -59.86 -49.49 -15.73
CA LEU A 498 -61.08 -49.09 -15.03
C LEU A 498 -62.31 -49.35 -15.91
N PRO A 499 -63.28 -50.18 -15.47
CA PRO A 499 -64.51 -50.41 -16.22
C PRO A 499 -65.36 -49.12 -16.26
N SER A 500 -65.79 -48.72 -17.45
CA SER A 500 -66.69 -47.58 -17.65
C SER A 500 -68.05 -47.87 -17.00
N MET A 501 -68.28 -47.36 -15.80
CA MET A 501 -69.60 -47.25 -15.20
C MET A 501 -69.66 -45.98 -14.36
N VAL A 502 -70.20 -44.88 -14.91
CA VAL A 502 -71.23 -44.03 -14.29
C VAL A 502 -71.85 -43.19 -15.41
N ASP A 503 -72.82 -43.80 -16.10
CA ASP A 503 -73.98 -43.08 -16.62
C ASP A 503 -75.11 -43.34 -15.61
N GLY A 504 -75.75 -42.30 -15.10
CA GLY A 504 -77.02 -42.40 -14.39
C GLY A 504 -76.97 -42.53 -12.87
N SER A 505 -77.18 -41.38 -12.21
CA SER A 505 -77.95 -41.15 -10.97
C SER A 505 -77.18 -40.32 -9.96
N LEU A 506 -77.45 -39.01 -9.97
CA LEU A 506 -77.44 -38.09 -8.81
C LEU A 506 -77.98 -36.73 -9.28
N ASN A 507 -79.15 -36.76 -9.90
CA ASN A 507 -80.04 -35.62 -10.09
C ASN A 507 -81.26 -35.88 -9.18
N GLN A 508 -81.12 -35.65 -7.87
CA GLN A 508 -82.24 -35.56 -6.92
C GLN A 508 -81.74 -35.11 -5.54
N GLN A 509 -81.28 -33.87 -5.44
CA GLN A 509 -81.41 -33.04 -4.23
C GLN A 509 -80.88 -31.65 -4.57
N ASN A 510 -81.65 -30.61 -4.18
CA ASN A 510 -81.39 -29.17 -4.35
C ASN A 510 -82.04 -28.46 -5.55
N GLN A 511 -83.18 -28.95 -6.03
CA GLN A 511 -84.27 -28.05 -6.45
C GLN A 511 -85.12 -27.72 -5.23
N GLU A 512 -84.67 -26.77 -4.41
CA GLU A 512 -85.51 -26.00 -3.48
C GLU A 512 -84.62 -24.97 -2.75
N PHE A 513 -84.10 -23.98 -3.47
CA PHE A 513 -83.83 -22.66 -2.88
C PHE A 513 -83.92 -21.61 -3.99
N ASN A 514 -85.17 -21.18 -4.16
CA ASN A 514 -85.63 -19.88 -4.64
C ASN A 514 -84.59 -18.89 -5.18
N ASN A 515 -84.77 -18.56 -6.47
CA ASN A 515 -85.25 -17.27 -6.94
C ASN A 515 -84.77 -16.02 -6.20
N GLY A 516 -84.12 -15.12 -6.94
CA GLY A 516 -84.26 -13.69 -6.64
C GLY A 516 -83.15 -12.80 -7.14
N ALA A 517 -83.32 -12.35 -8.39
CA ALA A 517 -83.03 -11.00 -8.85
C ALA A 517 -81.57 -10.56 -9.07
N ASP A 518 -81.22 -10.62 -10.35
CA ASP A 518 -80.97 -9.46 -11.21
C ASP A 518 -79.80 -8.50 -10.93
N GLY A 519 -78.92 -8.49 -11.94
CA GLY A 519 -78.56 -7.28 -12.68
C GLY A 519 -77.40 -6.48 -12.09
N THR A 520 -76.47 -5.91 -12.85
CA THR A 520 -76.26 -5.74 -14.30
C THR A 520 -74.90 -5.05 -14.43
N GLY A 521 -74.26 -5.14 -15.59
CA GLY A 521 -73.54 -3.98 -16.14
C GLY A 521 -72.03 -4.10 -16.28
N ILE A 522 -71.62 -4.77 -17.35
CA ILE A 522 -70.83 -4.21 -18.46
C ILE A 522 -70.17 -2.83 -18.18
N ASN A 523 -68.84 -2.79 -18.04
CA ASN A 523 -67.91 -2.35 -19.10
C ASN A 523 -66.47 -2.73 -18.72
#